data_AF-A0A9Q1GI95-F1
#
_entry.id   AF-A0A9Q1GI95-F1
#
_cell.length_a   1.000
_cell.length_b   1.000
_cell.length_c   1.000
_cell.angle_alpha   90.00
_cell.angle_beta   90.00
_cell.angle_gamma   90.00
#
_symmetry.space_group_name_H-M   'P 1'
#
loop_
_entity.id
_entity.type
_entity.pdbx_description
1 polymer ?
#
loop_
_entity_poly.entity_id
_entity_poly.type
_entity_poly.pdbx_seq_one_letter_code
_entity_poly.pdbx_strand_id
1 'polypeptide(L)'
;MWFDECKDDEHAHEIRRVVEFQGSSRLKGMTFEIRKNGKQSVWLSKEVYDGLCAYWKCNKFKEKSALSKTNRASPLEVGSSAHCGGSIPHSEHRRRLAEELKREPMIDESFARTRSRKKYQSFVDEKSEEAYEQYKKILSKIQSSTKGEGTQCD
;
A
#
# COMPACT_ATOMS: atom_id res chain seq x y z
N MET A 1 -39.77 -25.62 -7.56
CA MET A 1 -38.73 -25.72 -8.60
C MET A 1 -38.59 -24.34 -9.22
N TRP A 2 -37.67 -23.52 -8.72
CA TRP A 2 -37.48 -22.11 -9.14
C TRP A 2 -36.01 -21.70 -9.00
N PHE A 3 -35.09 -22.63 -9.29
CA PHE A 3 -33.64 -22.41 -9.18
C PHE A 3 -32.85 -23.26 -10.19
N ASP A 4 -33.39 -23.48 -11.40
CA ASP A 4 -32.68 -24.28 -12.43
C ASP A 4 -32.48 -23.55 -13.77
N GLU A 5 -32.84 -22.27 -13.90
CA GLU A 5 -32.60 -21.51 -15.13
C GLU A 5 -31.69 -20.31 -14.85
N CYS A 6 -30.68 -20.17 -15.73
CA CYS A 6 -29.61 -19.16 -15.75
C CYS A 6 -28.38 -19.44 -14.86
N LYS A 7 -27.66 -20.52 -15.17
CA LYS A 7 -26.19 -20.52 -15.03
C LYS A 7 -25.58 -19.89 -16.29
N ASP A 8 -25.50 -18.57 -16.32
CA ASP A 8 -24.56 -17.90 -17.23
C ASP A 8 -23.15 -18.11 -16.67
N ASP A 9 -22.44 -19.11 -17.20
CA ASP A 9 -21.07 -19.49 -16.79
C ASP A 9 -20.06 -18.34 -16.95
N GLU A 10 -20.37 -17.33 -17.78
CA GLU A 10 -19.50 -16.20 -18.08
C GLU A 10 -19.16 -15.35 -16.84
N HIS A 11 -20.05 -15.30 -15.86
CA HIS A 11 -19.84 -14.55 -14.61
C HIS A 11 -19.74 -15.43 -13.36
N ALA A 12 -19.97 -16.74 -13.49
CA ALA A 12 -19.95 -17.66 -12.36
C ALA A 12 -18.62 -17.64 -11.59
N HIS A 13 -17.49 -17.56 -12.32
CA HIS A 13 -16.17 -17.44 -11.70
C HIS A 13 -16.00 -16.14 -10.89
N GLU A 14 -16.39 -14.99 -11.46
CA GLU A 14 -16.23 -13.70 -10.78
C GLU A 14 -17.17 -13.59 -9.57
N ILE A 15 -18.41 -14.06 -9.69
CA ILE A 15 -19.36 -14.14 -8.59
C ILE A 15 -18.79 -15.00 -7.46
N ARG A 16 -18.28 -16.19 -7.79
CA ARG A 16 -17.66 -17.09 -6.81
C ARG A 16 -16.48 -16.42 -6.11
N ARG A 17 -15.59 -15.78 -6.88
CA ARG A 17 -14.41 -15.08 -6.35
C ARG A 17 -14.80 -14.00 -5.35
N VAL A 18 -15.81 -13.19 -5.67
CA VAL A 18 -16.30 -12.13 -4.78
C VAL A 18 -16.90 -12.71 -3.51
N VAL A 19 -17.75 -13.74 -3.63
CA VAL A 19 -18.37 -14.39 -2.47
C VAL A 19 -17.31 -15.02 -1.55
N GLU A 20 -16.33 -15.74 -2.11
CA GLU A 20 -15.24 -16.35 -1.35
C GLU A 20 -14.34 -15.30 -0.68
N PHE A 21 -14.04 -14.20 -1.37
CA PHE A 21 -13.29 -13.08 -0.80
C PHE A 21 -14.00 -12.44 0.38
N GLN A 22 -15.30 -12.16 0.24
CA GLN A 22 -16.10 -11.57 1.32
C GLN A 22 -16.25 -12.54 2.49
N GLY A 23 -16.57 -13.80 2.20
CA GLY A 23 -16.71 -14.86 3.20
C GLY A 23 -15.42 -15.07 4.00
N SER A 24 -14.28 -15.21 3.33
CA SER A 24 -12.98 -15.38 3.98
C SER A 24 -12.58 -14.17 4.83
N SER A 25 -12.85 -12.95 4.35
CA SER A 25 -12.62 -11.72 5.11
C SER A 25 -13.47 -11.67 6.38
N ARG A 26 -14.74 -12.06 6.29
CA ARG A 26 -15.65 -12.11 7.44
C ARG A 26 -15.24 -13.18 8.44
N LEU A 27 -14.91 -14.39 7.98
CA LEU A 27 -14.40 -15.49 8.81
C LEU A 27 -13.11 -15.10 9.55
N LYS A 28 -12.19 -14.42 8.88
CA LYS A 28 -10.96 -13.91 9.50
C LYS A 28 -11.26 -12.95 10.66
N GLY A 29 -12.23 -12.06 10.49
CA GLY A 29 -12.67 -11.16 11.56
C GLY A 29 -13.30 -11.90 12.74
N MET A 30 -14.20 -12.85 12.46
CA MET A 30 -14.90 -13.62 13.49
C MET A 30 -13.93 -14.51 14.29
N THR A 31 -13.00 -15.20 13.61
CA THR A 31 -11.97 -16.02 14.26
C THR A 31 -10.97 -15.18 15.06
N PHE A 32 -10.67 -13.96 14.61
CA PHE A 32 -9.87 -13.01 15.39
C PHE A 32 -10.54 -12.65 16.72
N GLU A 33 -11.84 -12.36 16.73
CA GLU A 33 -12.58 -12.04 17.96
C GLU A 33 -12.64 -13.23 18.91
N ILE A 34 -12.85 -14.44 18.39
CA ILE A 34 -12.79 -15.69 19.17
C ILE A 34 -11.43 -15.82 19.85
N ARG A 35 -10.33 -15.62 19.11
CA ARG A 35 -8.97 -15.70 19.65
C ARG A 35 -8.69 -14.62 20.69
N LYS A 36 -9.14 -13.40 20.44
CA LYS A 36 -8.93 -12.24 21.32
C LYS A 36 -9.65 -12.42 22.66
N ASN A 37 -10.90 -12.91 22.62
CA ASN A 37 -11.74 -13.04 23.80
C ASN A 37 -11.60 -14.41 24.49
N GLY A 38 -11.04 -15.41 23.80
CA GLY A 38 -10.84 -16.77 24.32
C GLY A 38 -12.15 -17.52 24.57
N LYS A 39 -13.23 -17.15 23.87
CA LYS A 39 -14.57 -17.72 24.03
C LYS A 39 -15.03 -18.35 22.73
N GLN A 40 -15.51 -19.60 22.81
CA GLN A 40 -16.13 -20.28 21.68
C GLN A 40 -17.43 -19.57 21.28
N SER A 41 -17.65 -19.43 19.98
CA SER A 41 -18.89 -18.89 19.41
C SER A 41 -19.90 -20.00 19.12
N VAL A 42 -21.20 -19.68 19.19
CA VAL A 42 -22.31 -20.64 18.95
C VAL A 42 -22.23 -21.32 17.57
N TRP A 43 -21.80 -20.61 16.53
CA TRP A 43 -21.72 -21.13 15.17
C TRP A 43 -20.50 -22.06 14.93
N LEU A 44 -19.56 -22.15 15.88
CA LEU A 44 -18.33 -22.92 15.73
C LEU A 44 -18.41 -24.17 16.59
N SER A 45 -18.21 -25.35 16.00
CA SER A 45 -18.21 -26.61 16.75
C SER A 45 -17.04 -26.65 17.75
N LYS A 46 -17.21 -27.44 18.81
CA LYS A 46 -16.19 -27.54 19.87
C LYS A 46 -14.88 -28.11 19.32
N GLU A 47 -14.98 -29.10 18.45
CA GLU A 47 -13.84 -29.77 17.82
C GLU A 47 -13.00 -28.78 16.99
N VAL A 48 -13.68 -27.94 16.20
CA VAL A 48 -13.00 -26.91 15.40
C VAL A 48 -12.40 -25.83 16.29
N TYR A 49 -13.11 -25.40 17.34
CA TYR A 49 -12.60 -24.43 18.30
C TYR A 49 -11.33 -24.93 19.01
N ASP A 50 -11.33 -26.17 19.48
CA ASP A 50 -10.19 -26.78 20.15
C ASP A 50 -9.00 -26.91 19.19
N GLY A 51 -9.26 -27.30 17.92
CA GLY A 51 -8.25 -27.34 16.87
C GLY A 51 -7.63 -25.97 16.57
N LEU A 52 -8.44 -24.91 16.49
CA LEU A 52 -7.96 -23.54 16.32
C LEU A 52 -7.14 -23.08 17.52
N CYS A 53 -7.58 -23.40 18.74
CA CYS A 53 -6.83 -23.10 19.95
C CYS A 53 -5.47 -23.78 19.97
N ALA A 54 -5.40 -25.05 19.58
CA ALA A 54 -4.14 -25.79 19.45
C ALA A 54 -3.22 -25.15 18.40
N TYR A 55 -3.78 -24.81 17.23
CA TYR A 55 -3.05 -24.12 16.16
C TYR A 55 -2.50 -22.76 16.61
N TRP A 56 -3.28 -21.92 17.29
CA TRP A 56 -2.80 -20.62 17.78
C TRP A 56 -1.74 -20.74 18.87
N LYS A 57 -1.71 -21.85 19.62
CA LYS A 57 -0.68 -22.12 20.63
C LYS A 57 0.64 -22.58 20.01
N CYS A 58 0.66 -23.04 18.76
CA CYS A 58 1.87 -23.53 18.11
C CYS A 58 2.91 -22.40 17.91
N ASN A 59 4.19 -22.76 17.96
CA ASN A 59 5.29 -21.79 17.85
C ASN A 59 5.30 -21.09 16.48
N LYS A 60 5.08 -21.84 15.39
CA LYS A 60 5.00 -21.30 14.03
C LYS A 60 4.00 -20.15 13.90
N PHE A 61 2.83 -20.27 14.53
CA PHE A 61 1.82 -19.21 14.52
C PHE A 61 2.26 -18.01 15.37
N LYS A 62 2.78 -18.26 16.58
CA LYS A 62 3.25 -17.21 17.49
C LYS A 62 4.38 -16.39 16.87
N GLU A 63 5.36 -17.04 16.25
CA GLU A 63 6.47 -16.40 15.55
C GLU A 63 5.97 -15.53 14.39
N LYS A 64 5.09 -16.06 13.53
CA LYS A 64 4.50 -15.30 12.42
C LYS A 64 3.69 -14.09 12.93
N SER A 65 2.93 -14.28 14.02
CA SER A 65 2.14 -13.22 14.64
C SER A 65 3.05 -12.14 15.26
N ALA A 66 4.12 -12.53 15.92
CA ALA A 66 5.11 -11.62 16.51
C ALA A 66 5.82 -10.82 15.42
N LEU A 67 6.32 -11.49 14.38
CA LEU A 67 6.96 -10.84 13.23
C LEU A 67 5.99 -9.85 12.55
N SER A 68 4.74 -10.24 12.33
CA SER A 68 3.73 -9.36 11.74
C SER A 68 3.41 -8.15 12.65
N LYS A 69 3.48 -8.32 13.97
CA LYS A 69 3.33 -7.23 14.93
C LYS A 69 4.53 -6.27 14.83
N THR A 70 5.75 -6.81 14.83
CA THR A 70 6.98 -6.02 14.67
C THR A 70 7.00 -5.27 13.34
N ASN A 71 6.59 -5.89 12.23
CA ASN A 71 6.53 -5.23 10.92
C ASN A 71 5.54 -4.05 10.92
N ARG A 72 4.38 -4.20 11.56
CA ARG A 72 3.40 -3.10 11.68
C ARG A 72 3.85 -2.00 12.64
N ALA A 73 4.61 -2.35 13.67
CA ALA A 73 5.16 -1.41 14.65
C ALA A 73 6.52 -0.84 14.20
N SER A 74 7.04 -1.27 13.06
CA SER A 74 8.31 -0.78 12.55
C SER A 74 8.19 0.72 12.28
N PRO A 75 9.23 1.52 12.60
CA PRO A 75 9.24 2.94 12.30
C PRO A 75 8.94 3.21 10.83
N LEU A 76 8.38 4.38 10.56
CA LEU A 76 8.03 4.82 9.21
C LEU A 76 9.22 4.72 8.24
N GLU A 77 10.44 4.95 8.76
CA GLU A 77 11.72 4.82 8.07
C GLU A 77 11.97 3.41 7.48
N VAL A 78 11.46 2.35 8.12
CA VAL A 78 11.79 0.96 7.76
C VAL A 78 10.70 0.29 6.90
N GLY A 79 9.42 0.52 7.19
CA GLY A 79 8.37 -0.39 6.69
C GLY A 79 7.09 0.22 6.11
N SER A 80 6.90 1.53 6.16
CA SER A 80 5.63 2.15 5.73
C SER A 80 5.88 3.40 4.91
N SER A 81 6.02 3.23 3.58
CA SER A 81 5.88 4.37 2.65
C SER A 81 4.47 4.92 2.84
N ALA A 82 4.33 5.99 3.62
CA ALA A 82 3.04 6.62 3.79
C ALA A 82 2.68 7.26 2.44
N HIS A 83 1.68 6.72 1.76
CA HIS A 83 1.20 7.29 0.50
C HIS A 83 0.48 8.60 0.80
N CYS A 84 1.18 9.72 0.65
CA CYS A 84 0.64 11.06 0.95
C CYS A 84 -0.14 11.69 -0.21
N GLY A 85 -0.21 11.03 -1.37
CA GLY A 85 -1.07 11.45 -2.48
C GLY A 85 -2.56 11.26 -2.24
N GLY A 86 -2.95 10.52 -1.20
CA GLY A 86 -4.34 10.12 -0.97
C GLY A 86 -4.89 9.25 -2.11
N SER A 87 -6.21 9.20 -2.27
CA SER A 87 -6.90 8.48 -3.34
C SER A 87 -6.92 9.23 -4.68
N ILE A 88 -5.98 10.14 -4.90
CA ILE A 88 -5.88 10.96 -6.12
C ILE A 88 -4.72 10.42 -6.96
N PRO A 89 -4.93 10.17 -8.27
CA PRO A 89 -3.87 9.67 -9.13
C PRO A 89 -2.76 10.71 -9.32
N HIS A 90 -1.53 10.24 -9.58
CA HIS A 90 -0.37 11.11 -9.82
C HIS A 90 -0.55 12.04 -11.01
N SER A 91 -1.30 11.62 -12.05
CA SER A 91 -1.63 12.45 -13.20
C SER A 91 -2.45 13.68 -12.81
N GLU A 92 -3.42 13.50 -11.91
CA GLU A 92 -4.26 14.58 -11.42
C GLU A 92 -3.48 15.54 -10.52
N HIS A 93 -2.57 15.02 -9.68
CA HIS A 93 -1.62 15.86 -8.94
C HIS A 93 -0.74 16.69 -9.87
N ARG A 94 -0.25 16.10 -10.96
CA ARG A 94 0.55 16.81 -11.97
C ARG A 94 -0.26 17.90 -12.67
N ARG A 95 -1.50 17.59 -13.10
CA ARG A 95 -2.39 18.55 -13.76
C ARG A 95 -2.65 19.77 -12.88
N ARG A 96 -2.99 19.56 -11.61
CA ARG A 96 -3.21 20.64 -10.63
C ARG A 96 -1.96 21.47 -10.41
N LEU A 97 -0.79 20.82 -10.33
CA LEU A 97 0.48 21.52 -10.19
C LEU A 97 0.83 22.35 -11.43
N ALA A 98 0.49 21.88 -12.63
CA ALA A 98 0.66 22.63 -13.87
C ALA A 98 -0.20 23.91 -13.89
N GLU A 99 -1.45 23.82 -13.41
CA GLU A 99 -2.35 24.97 -13.28
C GLU A 99 -1.83 25.99 -12.26
N GLU A 100 -1.31 25.54 -11.11
CA GLU A 100 -0.69 26.40 -10.10
C GLU A 100 0.56 27.12 -10.62
N LEU A 101 1.42 26.41 -11.35
CA LEU A 101 2.69 26.96 -11.87
C LEU A 101 2.54 27.69 -13.21
N LYS A 102 1.38 27.55 -13.88
CA LYS A 102 1.12 28.02 -15.25
C LYS A 102 2.14 27.50 -16.29
N ARG A 103 2.72 26.34 -16.03
CA ARG A 103 3.69 25.64 -16.89
C ARG A 103 3.68 24.14 -16.58
N GLU A 104 4.25 23.33 -17.47
CA GLU A 104 4.44 21.92 -17.17
C GLU A 104 5.39 21.75 -15.96
N PRO A 105 5.00 20.99 -14.93
CA PRO A 105 5.82 20.75 -13.76
C PRO A 105 6.94 19.76 -14.09
N MET A 106 8.11 19.98 -13.49
CA MET A 106 9.22 19.04 -13.60
C MET A 106 8.95 17.78 -12.75
N ILE A 107 9.69 16.71 -13.03
CA ILE A 107 9.54 15.41 -12.35
C ILE A 107 9.82 15.55 -10.84
N ASP A 108 10.84 16.33 -10.43
CA ASP A 108 11.15 16.58 -9.02
C ASP A 108 10.03 17.37 -8.31
N GLU A 109 9.46 18.37 -8.96
CA GLU A 109 8.35 19.16 -8.41
C GLU A 109 7.09 18.30 -8.20
N SER A 110 6.80 17.43 -9.17
CA SER A 110 5.68 16.46 -9.08
C SER A 110 5.90 15.44 -7.96
N PHE A 111 7.16 14.99 -7.80
CA PHE A 111 7.56 14.08 -6.73
C PHE A 111 7.40 14.75 -5.36
N ALA A 112 7.96 15.95 -5.19
CA ALA A 112 7.85 16.73 -3.96
C ALA A 112 6.39 17.00 -3.60
N ARG A 113 5.53 17.40 -4.55
CA ARG A 113 4.10 17.60 -4.31
C ARG A 113 3.40 16.37 -3.72
N THR A 114 3.78 15.16 -4.15
CA THR A 114 3.12 13.93 -3.70
C THR A 114 3.75 13.32 -2.44
N ARG A 115 5.04 13.62 -2.19
CA ARG A 115 5.84 13.05 -1.11
C ARG A 115 6.17 14.03 0.01
N SER A 116 5.61 15.24 -0.02
CA SER A 116 5.73 16.22 1.06
C SER A 116 4.43 16.34 1.87
N ARG A 117 4.59 16.62 3.17
CA ARG A 117 3.48 16.92 4.08
C ARG A 117 3.02 18.35 3.83
N LYS A 118 1.78 18.54 3.33
CA LYS A 118 1.20 19.85 3.01
C LYS A 118 1.30 20.89 4.14
N LYS A 119 1.31 20.45 5.41
CA LYS A 119 1.37 21.32 6.60
C LYS A 119 2.78 21.79 6.97
N TYR A 120 3.81 21.00 6.67
CA TYR A 120 5.18 21.22 7.18
C TYR A 120 6.20 21.48 6.06
N GLN A 121 5.79 21.37 4.79
CA GLN A 121 6.66 21.47 3.62
C GLN A 121 7.91 20.57 3.70
N SER A 122 7.84 19.51 4.51
CA SER A 122 8.89 18.52 4.68
C SER A 122 8.49 17.21 4.02
N PHE A 123 9.48 16.39 3.66
CA PHE A 123 9.22 15.05 3.15
C PHE A 123 8.55 14.17 4.22
N VAL A 124 7.82 13.18 3.72
CA VAL A 124 7.01 12.28 4.55
C VAL A 124 7.88 11.28 5.30
N ASP A 125 8.97 10.85 4.67
CA ASP A 125 9.95 9.90 5.15
C ASP A 125 11.34 10.30 4.64
N GLU A 126 12.38 9.90 5.39
CA GLU A 126 13.79 10.16 5.07
C GLU A 126 14.18 9.61 3.69
N LYS A 127 13.64 8.44 3.30
CA LYS A 127 13.93 7.83 1.99
C LYS A 127 13.45 8.71 0.83
N SER A 128 12.31 9.37 0.98
CA SER A 128 11.80 10.30 -0.02
C SER A 128 12.71 11.53 -0.15
N GLU A 129 13.27 12.01 0.95
CA GLU A 129 14.25 13.09 0.96
C GLU A 129 15.57 12.65 0.32
N GLU A 130 16.12 11.50 0.71
CA GLU A 130 17.32 10.93 0.12
C GLU A 130 17.19 10.72 -1.40
N ALA A 131 16.06 10.17 -1.85
CA ALA A 131 15.79 9.95 -3.26
C ALA A 131 15.72 11.27 -4.04
N TYR A 132 15.09 12.30 -3.44
CA TYR A 132 15.02 13.64 -4.03
C TYR A 132 16.42 14.25 -4.16
N GLU A 133 17.22 14.20 -3.09
CA GLU A 133 18.60 14.71 -3.09
C GLU A 133 19.50 14.00 -4.10
N GLN A 134 19.40 12.67 -4.20
CA GLN A 134 20.11 11.90 -5.21
C GLN A 134 19.72 12.32 -6.64
N TYR A 135 18.42 12.50 -6.89
CA TYR A 135 17.92 12.98 -8.18
C TYR A 135 18.47 14.37 -8.52
N LYS A 136 18.45 15.32 -7.58
CA LYS A 136 19.02 16.67 -7.78
C LYS A 136 20.52 16.62 -8.07
N LYS A 137 21.28 15.76 -7.39
CA LYS A 137 22.72 15.55 -7.65
C LYS A 137 22.99 14.99 -9.05
N ILE A 138 22.13 14.11 -9.55
CA ILE A 138 22.26 13.57 -10.92
C ILE A 138 21.94 14.66 -11.95
N LEU A 139 20.85 15.41 -11.74
CA LEU A 139 20.48 16.52 -12.63
C LEU A 139 21.58 17.57 -12.75
N SER A 140 22.21 17.97 -11.64
CA SER A 140 23.27 18.97 -11.66
C SER A 140 24.50 18.48 -12.43
N LYS A 141 24.87 17.21 -12.28
CA LYS A 141 25.95 16.58 -13.06
C LYS A 141 25.66 16.62 -14.56
N ILE A 142 24.45 16.21 -14.97
CA ILE A 142 24.03 16.24 -16.38
C ILE A 142 24.09 17.67 -16.95
N GLN A 143 23.62 18.66 -16.18
CA GLN A 143 23.65 20.07 -16.58
C GLN A 143 25.08 20.63 -16.69
N SER A 144 26.02 20.17 -15.86
CA SER A 144 27.43 20.56 -15.97
C SER A 144 28.13 19.93 -17.17
N SER A 145 27.79 18.70 -17.53
CA SER A 145 28.37 18.01 -18.70
C SER A 145 27.85 18.56 -20.04
N THR A 146 26.58 18.99 -20.08
CA THR A 146 25.96 19.55 -21.30
C THR A 146 26.39 20.99 -21.62
N LYS A 147 26.93 21.74 -20.65
CA LYS A 147 27.52 23.07 -20.89
C LYS A 147 28.94 23.04 -21.49
N GLY A 148 29.53 21.85 -21.68
CA GLY A 148 30.87 21.66 -22.24
C GLY A 148 30.92 21.47 -23.76
N GLU A 149 29.79 21.25 -24.44
CA GLU A 149 29.72 21.07 -25.89
C GLU A 149 28.98 22.24 -26.54
N GLY A 150 29.72 23.31 -26.78
CA GLY A 150 29.16 24.48 -27.44
C GLY A 150 30.19 25.57 -27.71
N THR A 151 31.17 25.29 -28.57
CA THR A 151 31.78 26.25 -29.54
C THR A 151 32.71 25.46 -30.47
N GLN A 152 32.35 25.37 -31.75
CA GLN A 152 33.21 25.67 -32.91
C GLN A 152 32.70 24.94 -34.17
N CYS A 153 32.18 25.71 -35.12
CA CYS A 153 32.61 25.61 -36.52
C CYS A 153 32.28 26.92 -37.24
N ASP A 154 33.35 27.52 -37.79
CA ASP A 154 33.36 28.55 -38.83
C ASP A 154 32.84 28.00 -40.16
#